data_AF-A0A359D686-F1
#
_entry.id   AF-A0A359D686-F1
#
_cell.length_a   1.000
_cell.length_b   1.000
_cell.length_c   1.000
_cell.angle_alpha   90.00
_cell.angle_beta   90.00
_cell.angle_gamma   90.00
#
_symmetry.space_group_name_H-M   'P 1'
#
loop_
_entity.id
_entity.type
_entity.pdbx_description
1 polymer ?
#
loop_
_entity_poly.entity_id
_entity_poly.type
_entity_poly.pdbx_seq_one_letter_code
_entity_poly.pdbx_strand_id
1 'polypeptide(L)'
;DPALSALLMKYASSALLRTRVAPKTLQEVLQVLGMRQVDRVVMVHSVKSLFTLHSAGHKQLFMEAWQRLTLKASICAFLARTVGHVPADHAVLASLLSEVGSLA
;
A
#
# COMPACT_ATOMS: atom_id res chain seq x y z
N ASP A 1 4.49 -12.24 -10.24
CA ASP A 1 5.50 -11.63 -9.35
C ASP A 1 5.34 -12.21 -7.94
N PRO A 2 6.30 -13.01 -7.45
CA PRO A 2 6.25 -13.64 -6.13
C PRO A 2 6.24 -12.62 -4.97
N ALA A 3 6.91 -11.48 -5.13
CA ALA A 3 7.00 -10.46 -4.10
C ALA A 3 5.65 -9.76 -3.91
N LEU A 4 4.99 -9.42 -5.02
CA LEU A 4 3.65 -8.84 -5.02
C LEU A 4 2.60 -9.80 -4.45
N SER A 5 2.67 -11.08 -4.82
CA SER A 5 1.79 -12.13 -4.27
C SER A 5 1.93 -12.27 -2.75
N ALA A 6 3.16 -12.29 -2.23
CA ALA A 6 3.41 -12.34 -0.78
C ALA A 6 2.88 -11.09 -0.06
N LEU A 7 2.98 -9.91 -0.69
CA LEU A 7 2.50 -8.65 -0.15
C LEU A 7 0.97 -8.63 -0.06
N LEU A 8 0.27 -9.10 -1.10
CA LEU A 8 -1.18 -9.26 -1.12
C LEU A 8 -1.65 -10.24 -0.04
N MET A 9 -0.99 -11.40 0.09
CA MET A 9 -1.28 -12.40 1.13
C MET A 9 -1.12 -11.81 2.55
N LYS A 10 -0.04 -11.06 2.79
CA LYS A 10 0.20 -10.38 4.08
C LYS A 10 -0.86 -9.32 4.37
N TYR A 11 -1.27 -8.55 3.37
CA TYR A 11 -2.29 -7.51 3.54
C TYR A 11 -3.67 -8.11 3.83
N ALA A 12 -4.04 -9.18 3.12
CA ALA A 12 -5.30 -9.91 3.30
C ALA A 12 -5.44 -10.53 4.71
N SER A 13 -4.29 -10.87 5.31
CA SER A 13 -4.18 -11.44 6.65
C SER A 13 -4.05 -10.38 7.75
N SER A 14 -4.05 -9.09 7.39
CA SER A 14 -3.91 -8.00 8.35
C SER A 14 -5.18 -7.79 9.18
N ALA A 15 -5.02 -7.47 10.46
CA ALA A 15 -6.10 -7.13 11.39
C ALA A 15 -7.01 -5.99 10.87
N LEU A 16 -6.51 -5.18 9.93
CA LEU A 16 -7.22 -4.08 9.30
C LEU A 16 -8.42 -4.52 8.43
N LEU A 17 -8.41 -5.74 7.91
CA LEU A 17 -9.51 -6.35 7.14
C LEU A 17 -10.47 -7.16 8.01
N ARG A 18 -10.14 -7.38 9.28
CA ARG A 18 -11.00 -8.08 10.27
C ARG A 18 -11.53 -9.43 9.75
N THR A 19 -10.78 -10.09 8.89
CA THR A 19 -11.16 -11.37 8.27
C THR A 19 -11.15 -12.46 9.33
N ARG A 20 -12.26 -13.20 9.50
CA ARG A 20 -12.36 -14.31 10.48
C ARG A 20 -11.41 -15.48 10.17
N VAL A 21 -11.02 -15.64 8.90
CA VAL A 21 -10.11 -16.68 8.43
C VAL A 21 -9.11 -16.05 7.47
N ALA A 22 -7.82 -16.27 7.71
CA ALA A 22 -6.78 -15.80 6.81
C ALA A 22 -6.82 -16.61 5.49
N PRO A 23 -6.87 -15.95 4.33
CA PRO A 23 -6.90 -16.64 3.03
C PRO A 23 -5.59 -17.38 2.78
N LYS A 24 -5.68 -18.61 2.27
CA LYS A 24 -4.54 -19.51 2.03
C LYS A 24 -4.08 -19.49 0.58
N THR A 25 -4.94 -19.02 -0.33
CA THR A 25 -4.65 -18.95 -1.76
C THR A 25 -4.77 -17.51 -2.29
N LEU A 26 -4.03 -17.19 -3.35
CA LEU A 26 -4.11 -15.86 -3.97
C LEU A 26 -5.53 -15.58 -4.51
N GLN A 27 -6.24 -16.60 -4.98
CA GLN A 27 -7.61 -16.45 -5.45
C GLN A 27 -8.57 -16.05 -4.33
N GLU A 28 -8.44 -16.65 -3.13
CA GLU A 28 -9.20 -16.22 -1.95
C GLU A 28 -8.84 -14.79 -1.54
N VAL A 29 -7.57 -14.40 -1.65
CA VAL A 29 -7.13 -13.01 -1.42
C VAL A 29 -7.85 -12.03 -2.35
N LEU A 30 -7.95 -12.35 -3.64
CA LEU A 30 -8.65 -11.52 -4.62
C LEU A 30 -10.15 -11.41 -4.30
N GLN A 31 -10.77 -12.50 -3.83
CA GLN A 31 -12.17 -12.52 -3.44
C GLN A 31 -12.44 -11.71 -2.16
N VAL A 32 -11.56 -11.78 -1.17
CA VAL A 32 -11.69 -11.08 0.12
C VAL A 32 -11.38 -9.58 -0.02
N LEU A 33 -10.34 -9.20 -0.77
CA LEU A 33 -10.00 -7.79 -0.98
C LEU A 33 -10.92 -7.10 -2.01
N GLY A 34 -11.41 -7.86 -2.99
CA GLY A 34 -12.01 -7.30 -4.20
C GLY A 34 -10.98 -6.64 -5.11
N MET A 35 -11.28 -6.59 -6.42
CA MET A 35 -10.32 -6.14 -7.44
C MET A 35 -9.84 -4.70 -7.23
N ARG A 36 -10.68 -3.82 -6.66
CA ARG A 36 -10.32 -2.42 -6.37
C ARG A 36 -9.19 -2.29 -5.34
N GLN A 37 -9.13 -3.14 -4.33
CA GLN A 37 -8.05 -3.07 -3.34
C GLN A 37 -6.77 -3.73 -3.84
N VAL A 38 -6.90 -4.77 -4.66
CA VAL A 38 -5.78 -5.42 -5.33
C VAL A 38 -5.08 -4.44 -6.27
N ASP A 39 -5.84 -3.76 -7.12
CA ASP A 39 -5.32 -2.76 -8.06
C ASP A 39 -4.51 -1.67 -7.35
N ARG A 40 -4.97 -1.24 -6.16
CA ARG A 40 -4.26 -0.25 -5.35
C ARG A 40 -2.98 -0.77 -4.73
N VAL A 41 -2.97 -1.98 -4.18
CA VAL A 41 -1.75 -2.60 -3.65
C VAL A 41 -0.73 -2.81 -4.77
N VAL A 42 -1.19 -3.24 -5.94
CA VAL A 42 -0.38 -3.35 -7.15
C VAL A 42 0.19 -1.98 -7.53
N MET A 43 -0.62 -0.93 -7.55
CA MET A 43 -0.17 0.43 -7.90
C MET A 43 0.91 0.94 -6.93
N VAL A 44 0.72 0.77 -5.61
CA VAL A 44 1.74 1.11 -4.60
C VAL A 44 3.03 0.31 -4.80
N HIS A 45 2.92 -0.99 -5.11
CA HIS A 45 4.07 -1.83 -5.41
C HIS A 45 4.80 -1.38 -6.67
N SER A 46 4.07 -1.09 -7.74
CA SER A 46 4.62 -0.59 -9.00
C SER A 46 5.34 0.74 -8.79
N VAL A 47 4.74 1.69 -8.06
CA VAL A 47 5.37 2.96 -7.69
C VAL A 47 6.68 2.72 -6.94
N LYS A 48 6.68 1.81 -5.95
CA LYS A 48 7.91 1.46 -5.22
C LYS A 48 8.98 0.87 -6.14
N SER A 49 8.57 0.01 -7.08
CA SER A 49 9.47 -0.68 -8.01
C SER A 49 10.09 0.25 -9.07
N LEU A 50 9.50 1.42 -9.33
CA LEU A 50 10.07 2.41 -10.25
C LEU A 50 11.41 2.97 -9.74
N PHE A 51 11.64 2.93 -8.44
CA PHE A 51 12.88 3.41 -7.83
C PHE A 51 13.94 2.30 -7.78
N THR A 52 14.74 2.20 -8.84
CA THR A 52 15.91 1.31 -8.89
C THR A 52 17.11 2.00 -8.23
N LEU A 53 17.31 1.71 -6.94
CA LEU A 53 18.35 2.36 -6.14
C LEU A 53 19.67 1.60 -6.27
N HIS A 54 20.61 2.19 -7.00
CA HIS A 54 21.91 1.58 -7.35
C HIS A 54 22.98 1.76 -6.26
N SER A 55 22.75 2.64 -5.28
CA SER A 55 23.68 2.93 -4.19
C SER A 55 23.02 2.77 -2.83
N ALA A 56 23.76 2.20 -1.86
CA ALA A 56 23.28 1.93 -0.51
C ALA A 56 22.83 3.20 0.23
N GLY A 57 23.48 4.34 0.01
CA GLY A 57 23.10 5.62 0.61
C GLY A 57 21.75 6.13 0.09
N HIS A 58 21.53 6.08 -1.22
CA HIS A 58 20.26 6.45 -1.82
C HIS A 58 19.14 5.52 -1.34
N LYS A 59 19.43 4.22 -1.18
CA LYS A 59 18.47 3.24 -0.66
C LYS A 59 18.01 3.59 0.77
N GLN A 60 18.91 4.05 1.64
CA GLN A 60 18.54 4.46 3.00
C GLN A 60 17.62 5.69 2.97
N LEU A 61 17.98 6.73 2.21
CA LEU A 61 17.17 7.93 2.05
C LEU A 61 15.78 7.62 1.48
N PHE A 62 15.72 6.75 0.48
CA PHE A 62 14.46 6.27 -0.08
C PHE A 62 13.63 5.52 0.95
N MET A 63 14.24 4.61 1.73
CA MET A 63 13.52 3.84 2.75
C MET A 63 12.95 4.74 3.85
N GLU A 64 13.71 5.74 4.31
CA GLU A 64 13.23 6.72 5.28
C GLU A 64 12.07 7.54 4.73
N ALA A 65 12.19 8.05 3.49
CA ALA A 65 11.12 8.80 2.86
C ALA A 65 9.88 7.92 2.61
N TRP A 66 10.08 6.68 2.17
CA TRP A 66 9.01 5.71 1.97
C TRP A 66 8.25 5.40 3.27
N GLN A 67 8.95 5.28 4.40
CA GLN A 67 8.33 5.11 5.71
C GLN A 67 7.50 6.32 6.11
N ARG A 68 8.00 7.55 5.90
CA ARG A 68 7.26 8.79 6.16
C ARG A 68 5.98 8.88 5.33
N LEU A 69 6.07 8.60 4.03
CA LEU A 69 4.91 8.58 3.13
C LEU A 69 3.88 7.53 3.55
N THR A 70 4.35 6.32 3.91
CA THR A 70 3.46 5.23 4.36
C THR A 70 2.70 5.59 5.63
N LEU A 71 3.37 6.23 6.60
CA LEU A 71 2.74 6.69 7.84
C LEU A 71 1.67 7.76 7.55
N LYS A 72 2.01 8.77 6.74
CA LYS A 72 1.07 9.83 6.34
C LYS A 72 -0.15 9.26 5.64
N ALA A 73 0.06 8.38 4.66
CA ALA A 73 -1.04 7.73 3.94
C ALA A 73 -1.93 6.91 4.88
N SER A 74 -1.35 6.23 5.88
CA SER A 74 -2.10 5.48 6.89
C SER A 74 -2.97 6.37 7.78
N ILE A 75 -2.43 7.54 8.18
CA ILE A 75 -3.17 8.55 8.96
C ILE A 75 -4.32 9.12 8.11
N CYS A 76 -4.06 9.48 6.85
CA CYS A 76 -5.08 9.94 5.92
C CYS A 76 -6.19 8.89 5.71
N ALA A 77 -5.83 7.62 5.60
CA ALA A 77 -6.78 6.51 5.49
C ALA A 77 -7.67 6.42 6.74
N PHE A 78 -7.07 6.49 7.92
CA PHE A 78 -7.77 6.43 9.20
C PHE A 78 -8.73 7.61 9.37
N LEU A 79 -8.27 8.83 9.05
CA LEU A 79 -9.09 10.04 9.07
C LEU A 79 -10.25 9.96 8.07
N ALA A 80 -9.99 9.50 6.85
CA ALA A 80 -11.04 9.32 5.84
C ALA A 80 -12.09 8.28 6.26
N ARG A 81 -11.68 7.19 6.95
CA ARG A 81 -12.61 6.21 7.53
C ARG A 81 -13.45 6.77 8.68
N THR A 82 -12.90 7.69 9.46
CA THR A 82 -13.60 8.27 10.63
C THR A 82 -14.52 9.42 10.25
N VAL A 83 -14.15 10.23 9.26
CA VAL A 83 -14.92 11.40 8.79
C VAL A 83 -15.95 11.03 7.72
N GLY A 84 -15.72 9.97 6.93
CA GLY A 84 -16.70 9.41 5.99
C GLY A 84 -16.92 10.21 4.68
N HIS A 85 -16.34 11.40 4.54
CA HIS A 85 -16.51 12.26 3.36
C HIS A 85 -15.75 11.79 2.11
N VAL A 86 -14.61 11.11 2.30
CA VAL A 86 -13.73 10.66 1.22
C VAL A 86 -13.48 9.18 1.39
N PRO A 87 -13.54 8.36 0.32
CA PRO A 87 -13.15 6.97 0.40
C PRO A 87 -11.71 6.86 0.87
N ALA A 88 -11.48 6.11 1.95
CA ALA A 88 -10.16 5.98 2.59
C ALA A 88 -9.04 5.64 1.60
N ASP A 89 -9.37 4.83 0.61
CA ASP A 89 -8.42 4.40 -0.38
C ASP A 89 -8.02 5.52 -1.38
N HIS A 90 -8.91 6.48 -1.65
CA HIS A 90 -8.56 7.68 -2.43
C HIS A 90 -7.63 8.60 -1.65
N ALA A 91 -7.84 8.74 -0.33
CA ALA A 91 -6.98 9.53 0.53
C ALA A 91 -5.55 8.95 0.61
N VAL A 92 -5.42 7.62 0.67
CA VAL A 92 -4.12 6.92 0.61
C VAL A 92 -3.41 7.20 -0.70
N LEU A 93 -4.09 7.00 -1.83
CA LEU A 93 -3.53 7.21 -3.15
C LEU A 93 -3.10 8.66 -3.37
N ALA A 94 -3.97 9.63 -3.06
CA ALA A 94 -3.65 11.04 -3.18
C ALA A 94 -2.46 11.42 -2.31
N SER A 95 -2.39 10.92 -1.08
CA SER A 95 -1.26 11.18 -0.18
C SER A 95 0.06 10.58 -0.68
N LEU A 96 0.03 9.39 -1.26
CA LEU A 96 1.24 8.75 -1.81
C LEU A 96 1.71 9.45 -3.08
N LEU A 97 0.78 9.78 -3.99
CA LEU A 97 1.11 10.42 -5.27
C LEU A 97 1.53 11.89 -5.10
N SER A 98 1.04 12.59 -4.08
CA SER A 98 1.43 13.99 -3.83
C SER A 98 2.92 14.16 -3.52
N GLU A 99 3.57 13.12 -3.00
CA GLU A 99 4.99 13.20 -2.60
C GLU A 99 5.91 12.24 -3.35
N VAL A 100 5.35 11.34 -4.18
CA VAL A 100 6.18 10.52 -5.09
C VAL A 100 7.00 11.38 -6.05
N GLY A 101 6.47 12.56 -6.44
CA GLY A 101 7.19 13.53 -7.27
C GLY A 101 8.31 14.27 -6.55
N SER A 102 8.34 14.25 -5.21
CA SER A 102 9.47 14.77 -4.42
C SER A 102 10.59 13.73 -4.24
N LEU A 103 10.36 12.49 -4.67
CA LEU A 103 11.29 11.37 -4.53
C LEU A 103 12.07 11.04 -5.81
N ALA A 104 11.63 11.61 -6.95
CA ALA A 104 12.27 11.52 -8.26
C ALA A 104 13.21 12.70 -8.47
#